data_AF-A0A7I4YG09-F1
#
_entry.id   AF-A0A7I4YG09-F1
#
_cell.length_a   1.000
_cell.length_b   1.000
_cell.length_c   1.000
_cell.angle_alpha   90.00
_cell.angle_beta   90.00
_cell.angle_gamma   90.00
#
_symmetry.space_group_name_H-M   'P 1'
#
loop_
_entity.id
_entity.type
_entity.pdbx_description
1 polymer ?
#
loop_
_entity_poly.entity_id
_entity_poly.type
_entity_poly.pdbx_seq_one_letter_code
_entity_poly.pdbx_strand_id
1 'polypeptide(L)'
;MEATTAMSPAGITSATDYVVSAFSKLTIGQAEQYQTRFGVIRYASSVDLIADLNVYTSTADLFDLTISSLNETGTNIEGAIRLATSKFASASHRPAARPVLIIVGSTYESGGYNDPTQAAREFHEDGGNNH
;
A
#
# COMPACT_ATOMS: atom_id res chain seq x y z
N MET A 1 0.09 4.15 1.81
CA MET A 1 -0.76 5.32 2.08
C MET A 1 0.05 6.36 2.83
N GLU A 2 0.12 7.58 2.32
CA GLU A 2 0.73 8.69 3.04
C GLU A 2 -0.03 8.95 4.35
N ALA A 3 0.70 9.12 5.45
CA ALA A 3 0.15 9.41 6.77
C ALA A 3 0.81 10.64 7.41
N THR A 4 1.43 11.51 6.63
CA THR A 4 2.04 12.77 7.10
C THR A 4 0.99 13.74 7.64
N THR A 5 1.46 14.80 8.31
CA THR A 5 0.59 15.92 8.72
C THR A 5 -0.04 16.65 7.52
N ALA A 6 0.59 16.61 6.34
CA ALA A 6 0.08 17.24 5.12
C ALA A 6 -1.19 16.55 4.58
N MET A 7 -1.30 15.23 4.71
CA MET A 7 -2.48 14.48 4.29
C MET A 7 -3.73 14.83 5.12
N SER A 8 -3.54 15.30 6.37
CA SER A 8 -4.55 15.52 7.41
C SER A 8 -5.35 14.24 7.80
N PRO A 9 -5.93 14.16 9.01
CA PRO A 9 -6.80 13.03 9.37
C PRO A 9 -7.98 12.83 8.41
N ALA A 10 -8.62 13.93 7.98
CA ALA A 10 -9.77 13.87 7.06
C ALA A 10 -9.39 13.38 5.66
N GLY A 11 -8.21 13.78 5.17
CA GLY A 11 -7.69 13.29 3.88
C GLY A 11 -7.32 11.81 3.93
N ILE A 12 -6.75 11.33 5.04
CA ILE A 12 -6.48 9.90 5.25
C ILE A 12 -7.80 9.11 5.28
N THR A 13 -8.82 9.59 6.00
CA THR A 13 -10.15 8.94 6.01
C THR A 13 -10.74 8.87 4.60
N SER A 14 -10.75 9.99 3.87
CA SER A 14 -11.28 10.04 2.50
C SER A 14 -10.54 9.11 1.54
N ALA A 15 -9.22 9.04 1.66
CA ALA A 15 -8.39 8.14 0.87
C ALA A 15 -8.62 6.67 1.23
N THR A 16 -8.80 6.37 2.53
CA THR A 16 -9.13 5.02 3.01
C THR A 16 -10.48 4.58 2.48
N ASP A 17 -11.51 5.43 2.56
CA ASP A 17 -12.85 5.16 2.04
C ASP A 17 -12.84 4.90 0.54
N TYR A 18 -12.06 5.68 -0.22
CA TYR A 18 -11.88 5.45 -1.64
C TYR A 18 -11.24 4.09 -1.94
N VAL A 19 -10.17 3.73 -1.22
CA VAL A 19 -9.51 2.42 -1.37
C VAL A 19 -10.46 1.29 -1.01
N VAL A 20 -11.17 1.36 0.13
CA VAL A 20 -12.15 0.34 0.52
C VAL A 20 -13.25 0.22 -0.55
N SER A 21 -13.78 1.33 -1.05
CA SER A 21 -14.78 1.32 -2.12
C SER A 21 -14.26 0.67 -3.41
N ALA A 22 -13.03 0.99 -3.83
CA ALA A 22 -12.42 0.43 -5.02
C ALA A 22 -12.19 -1.08 -4.89
N PHE A 23 -11.64 -1.54 -3.75
CA PHE A 23 -11.31 -2.95 -3.52
C PHE A 23 -12.53 -3.80 -3.13
N SER A 24 -13.61 -3.20 -2.64
CA SER A 24 -14.88 -3.91 -2.39
C SER A 24 -15.52 -4.50 -3.66
N LYS A 25 -15.12 -3.99 -4.83
CA LYS A 25 -15.52 -4.52 -6.14
C LYS A 25 -14.76 -5.78 -6.54
N LEU A 26 -13.73 -6.16 -5.77
CA LEU A 26 -12.96 -7.37 -5.95
C LEU A 26 -13.37 -8.42 -4.90
N THR A 27 -13.09 -9.69 -5.21
CA THR A 27 -13.21 -10.77 -4.23
C THR A 27 -11.93 -10.83 -3.40
N ILE A 28 -11.96 -10.29 -2.18
CA ILE A 28 -10.83 -10.41 -1.24
C ILE A 28 -10.86 -11.77 -0.59
N GLY A 29 -9.68 -12.38 -0.48
CA GLY A 29 -9.51 -13.62 0.26
C GLY A 29 -8.16 -14.29 -0.01
N GLN A 30 -7.99 -15.46 0.59
CA GLN A 30 -6.71 -16.15 0.67
C GLN A 30 -6.57 -17.32 -0.32
N ALA A 31 -7.62 -17.63 -1.08
CA ALA A 31 -7.61 -18.74 -2.03
C ALA A 31 -6.61 -18.55 -3.17
N GLU A 32 -6.13 -19.67 -3.69
CA GLU A 32 -5.11 -19.70 -4.74
C GLU A 32 -5.63 -19.19 -6.10
N GLN A 33 -6.94 -19.17 -6.32
CA GLN A 33 -7.52 -18.71 -7.59
C GLN A 33 -8.70 -17.77 -7.36
N TYR A 34 -8.89 -16.83 -8.29
CA TYR A 34 -10.03 -15.91 -8.37
C TYR A 34 -10.26 -15.03 -7.13
N GLN A 35 -9.27 -14.91 -6.26
CA GLN A 35 -9.26 -14.01 -5.10
C GLN A 35 -8.01 -13.13 -5.08
N THR A 36 -8.17 -11.96 -4.49
CA THR A 36 -7.14 -10.95 -4.29
C THR A 36 -6.72 -10.93 -2.83
N ARG A 37 -5.42 -11.07 -2.58
CA ARG A 37 -4.80 -10.79 -1.28
C ARG A 37 -4.50 -9.29 -1.19
N PHE A 38 -4.89 -8.65 -0.09
CA PHE A 38 -4.78 -7.21 0.09
C PHE A 38 -3.96 -6.91 1.35
N GLY A 39 -3.04 -5.95 1.24
CA GLY A 39 -2.18 -5.51 2.33
C GLY A 39 -2.04 -3.99 2.32
N VAL A 40 -1.71 -3.42 3.47
CA VAL A 40 -1.65 -1.98 3.68
C VAL A 40 -0.36 -1.60 4.39
N ILE A 41 0.35 -0.65 3.79
CA ILE A 41 1.51 0.02 4.38
C ILE A 41 1.16 1.49 4.51
N ARG A 42 1.48 2.10 5.66
CA ARG A 42 1.48 3.55 5.80
C ARG A 42 2.91 4.08 5.75
N TYR A 43 3.07 5.31 5.27
CA TYR A 43 4.37 5.97 5.22
C TYR A 43 4.28 7.46 5.56
N ALA A 44 5.31 7.93 6.24
CA ALA A 44 5.71 9.32 6.41
C ALA A 44 7.26 9.30 6.41
N SER A 45 7.96 9.87 7.39
CA SER A 45 9.39 9.60 7.56
C SER A 45 9.61 8.13 7.98
N SER A 46 8.72 7.63 8.84
CA SER A 46 8.60 6.22 9.21
C SER A 46 7.73 5.44 8.22
N VAL A 47 7.91 4.12 8.19
CA VAL A 47 7.17 3.20 7.31
C VAL A 47 6.71 2.02 8.14
N ASP A 48 5.39 1.80 8.19
CA ASP A 48 4.78 0.74 8.99
C ASP A 48 3.88 -0.16 8.14
N LEU A 49 3.96 -1.46 8.40
CA LEU A 49 2.97 -2.43 7.92
C LEU A 49 1.73 -2.36 8.81
N ILE A 50 0.60 -1.93 8.23
CA ILE A 50 -0.71 -1.93 8.91
C ILE A 50 -1.34 -3.32 8.81
N ALA A 51 -1.27 -3.92 7.62
CA ALA A 51 -1.80 -5.25 7.37
C ALA A 51 -0.95 -5.96 6.31
N ASP A 52 -0.53 -7.19 6.60
CA ASP A 52 0.11 -8.06 5.61
C ASP A 52 -0.94 -8.66 4.65
N LEU A 53 -0.49 -9.26 3.54
CA LEU A 53 -1.34 -9.81 2.47
C LEU A 53 -2.29 -10.93 2.93
N ASN A 54 -2.03 -11.53 4.09
CA ASN A 54 -2.82 -12.61 4.67
C ASN A 54 -3.80 -12.17 5.78
N VAL A 55 -3.81 -10.88 6.14
CA VAL A 55 -4.63 -10.36 7.24
C VAL A 55 -6.11 -10.26 6.82
N TYR A 56 -6.38 -9.67 5.66
CA TYR A 56 -7.74 -9.55 5.14
C TYR A 56 -8.13 -10.80 4.37
N THR A 57 -9.12 -11.52 4.89
CA THR A 57 -9.55 -12.84 4.41
C THR A 57 -10.91 -12.81 3.71
N SER A 58 -11.64 -11.70 3.84
CA SER A 58 -12.91 -11.45 3.18
C SER A 58 -13.04 -9.99 2.72
N THR A 59 -13.95 -9.72 1.78
CA THR A 59 -14.26 -8.34 1.38
C THR A 59 -14.85 -7.52 2.53
N ALA A 60 -15.51 -8.16 3.50
CA ALA A 60 -16.06 -7.49 4.67
C ALA A 60 -14.96 -6.99 5.62
N ASP A 61 -13.84 -7.70 5.70
CA ASP A 61 -12.72 -7.33 6.59
C ASP A 61 -12.09 -5.97 6.17
N LEU A 62 -12.30 -5.53 4.93
CA LEU A 62 -11.85 -4.21 4.47
C LEU A 62 -12.54 -3.06 5.20
N PHE A 63 -13.76 -3.25 5.72
CA PHE A 63 -14.47 -2.21 6.47
C PHE A 63 -13.85 -1.94 7.84
N ASP A 64 -12.98 -2.84 8.32
CA ASP A 64 -12.21 -2.66 9.55
C ASP A 64 -10.86 -1.94 9.30
N LEU A 65 -10.55 -1.60 8.05
CA LEU A 65 -9.33 -0.87 7.71
C LEU A 65 -9.34 0.51 8.35
N THR A 66 -8.39 0.73 9.25
CA THR A 66 -8.14 2.02 9.88
C THR A 66 -6.68 2.40 9.70
N ILE A 67 -6.44 3.65 9.28
CA ILE A 67 -5.10 4.19 9.10
C ILE A 67 -5.02 5.46 9.95
N SER A 68 -4.12 5.46 10.93
CA SER A 68 -3.87 6.64 11.77
C SER A 68 -2.78 7.53 11.18
N SER A 69 -2.97 8.84 11.33
CA SER A 69 -1.97 9.85 10.98
C SER A 69 -0.73 9.74 11.86
N LEU A 70 0.42 10.06 11.28
CA LEU A 70 1.68 10.26 11.95
C LEU A 70 1.92 11.76 12.12
N ASN A 71 2.50 12.16 13.25
CA ASN A 71 2.90 13.55 13.48
C ASN A 71 4.27 13.83 12.84
N GLU A 72 4.36 13.57 11.55
CA GLU A 72 5.58 13.62 10.76
C GLU A 72 5.35 14.42 9.47
N THR A 73 6.36 15.16 9.03
CA THR A 73 6.30 15.98 7.81
C THR A 73 7.11 15.41 6.65
N GLY A 74 7.97 14.42 6.91
CA GLY A 74 8.81 13.80 5.88
C GLY A 74 8.09 12.68 5.15
N THR A 75 8.63 12.32 3.99
CA THR A 75 8.06 11.32 3.08
C THR A 75 9.11 10.29 2.69
N ASN A 76 8.84 9.01 2.99
CA ASN A 76 9.71 7.87 2.75
C ASN A 76 9.00 6.85 1.85
N ILE A 77 8.70 7.28 0.61
CA ILE A 77 8.08 6.42 -0.40
C ILE A 77 8.99 5.25 -0.75
N GLU A 78 10.31 5.46 -0.82
CA GLU A 78 11.28 4.41 -1.10
C GLU A 78 11.19 3.26 -0.07
N GLY A 79 11.19 3.58 1.23
CA GLY A 79 11.02 2.59 2.29
C GLY A 79 9.69 1.85 2.19
N ALA A 80 8.62 2.55 1.80
CA ALA A 80 7.31 1.93 1.57
C ALA A 80 7.33 0.94 0.40
N ILE A 81 7.96 1.30 -0.73
CA ILE A 81 8.12 0.41 -1.89
C ILE A 81 8.96 -0.81 -1.51
N ARG A 82 10.11 -0.62 -0.85
CA ARG A 82 10.97 -1.71 -0.39
C ARG A 82 10.22 -2.68 0.54
N LEU A 83 9.45 -2.14 1.49
CA LEU A 83 8.61 -2.96 2.37
C LEU A 83 7.55 -3.73 1.57
N ALA A 84 6.86 -3.09 0.61
CA ALA A 84 5.88 -3.77 -0.25
C ALA A 84 6.51 -4.90 -1.07
N THR A 85 7.65 -4.66 -1.72
CA THR A 85 8.39 -5.68 -2.47
C THR A 85 8.77 -6.86 -1.59
N SER A 86 9.23 -6.61 -0.35
CA SER A 86 9.52 -7.69 0.59
C SER A 86 8.30 -8.54 0.93
N LYS A 87 7.09 -7.96 0.93
CA LYS A 87 5.83 -8.69 1.15
C LYS A 87 5.41 -9.51 -0.05
N PHE A 88 5.66 -9.02 -1.27
CA PHE A 88 5.48 -9.82 -2.48
C PHE A 88 6.49 -10.97 -2.59
N ALA A 89 7.67 -10.86 -1.98
CA ALA A 89 8.61 -11.98 -1.89
C ALA A 89 8.33 -12.96 -0.73
N SER A 90 7.36 -12.66 0.14
CA SER A 90 7.09 -13.46 1.34
C SER A 90 6.12 -14.61 1.10
N ALA A 91 6.03 -15.56 2.04
CA ALA A 91 5.05 -16.65 1.99
C ALA A 91 3.58 -16.18 2.02
N SER A 92 3.32 -14.95 2.46
CA SER A 92 2.00 -14.33 2.40
C SER A 92 1.59 -14.01 0.95
N HIS A 93 2.56 -13.86 0.05
CA HIS A 93 2.30 -13.69 -1.37
C HIS A 93 1.95 -15.01 -2.07
N ARG A 94 1.12 -14.92 -3.10
CA ARG A 94 0.76 -16.06 -3.95
C ARG A 94 1.71 -16.10 -5.14
N PRO A 95 2.53 -17.14 -5.34
CA PRO A 95 3.57 -17.17 -6.38
C PRO A 95 3.09 -16.91 -7.82
N ALA A 96 1.82 -17.22 -8.13
CA ALA A 96 1.22 -17.00 -9.45
C ALA A 96 0.34 -15.74 -9.54
N ALA A 97 0.29 -14.90 -8.49
CA ALA A 97 -0.42 -13.63 -8.53
C ALA A 97 0.47 -12.52 -9.12
N ARG A 98 -0.12 -11.64 -9.92
CA ARG A 98 0.56 -10.43 -10.37
C ARG A 98 0.62 -9.42 -9.21
N PRO A 99 1.81 -8.98 -8.75
CA PRO A 99 1.90 -7.94 -7.74
C PRO A 99 1.48 -6.58 -8.31
N VAL A 100 0.72 -5.82 -7.51
CA VAL A 100 0.27 -4.47 -7.86
C VAL A 100 0.47 -3.58 -6.63
N LEU A 101 1.13 -2.44 -6.81
CA LEU A 101 1.37 -1.45 -5.76
C LEU A 101 0.64 -0.17 -6.11
N ILE A 102 -0.18 0.33 -5.19
CA ILE A 102 -0.90 1.60 -5.32
C ILE A 102 -0.35 2.55 -4.27
N ILE A 103 0.18 3.69 -4.72
CA ILE A 103 0.69 4.75 -3.83
C ILE A 103 -0.33 5.87 -3.80
N VAL A 104 -0.78 6.19 -2.59
CA VAL A 104 -1.72 7.29 -2.36
C VAL A 104 -1.02 8.31 -1.47
N GLY A 105 -1.03 9.57 -1.88
CA GLY A 105 -0.46 10.70 -1.17
C GLY A 105 -1.03 12.04 -1.66
N SER A 106 -0.90 13.06 -0.83
CA SER A 106 -1.30 14.45 -1.05
C SER A 106 -0.35 15.21 -1.98
N THR A 107 0.92 14.80 -2.02
CA THR A 107 1.95 15.39 -2.89
C THR A 107 2.88 14.30 -3.43
N TYR A 108 3.10 14.30 -4.74
CA TYR A 108 4.13 13.50 -5.39
C TYR A 108 5.35 14.40 -5.60
N GLU A 109 6.33 14.34 -4.70
CA GLU A 109 7.58 15.06 -4.91
C GLU A 109 8.57 14.19 -5.70
N SER A 110 8.64 14.41 -7.02
CA SER A 110 9.78 13.92 -7.80
C SER A 110 10.99 14.80 -7.49
N GLY A 111 12.11 14.21 -7.05
CA GLY A 111 13.38 14.93 -6.88
C GLY A 111 13.71 15.41 -5.45
N GLY A 112 12.93 15.00 -4.43
CA GLY A 112 13.29 15.19 -3.01
C GLY A 112 14.23 14.09 -2.48
N TYR A 113 14.65 14.20 -1.21
CA TYR A 113 15.71 13.41 -0.53
C TYR A 113 15.55 11.86 -0.54
N ASN A 114 14.49 11.31 -1.12
CA ASN A 114 14.30 9.87 -1.39
C ASN A 114 13.68 9.73 -2.79
N ASP A 115 14.50 9.69 -3.85
CA ASP A 115 14.00 9.53 -5.22
C ASP A 115 13.33 8.14 -5.38
N PRO A 116 11.98 8.08 -5.47
CA PRO A 116 11.28 6.80 -5.53
C PRO A 116 11.44 6.12 -6.90
N THR A 117 12.07 6.78 -7.88
CA THR A 117 12.18 6.29 -9.25
C THR A 117 12.97 4.99 -9.32
N GLN A 118 14.02 4.82 -8.51
CA GLN A 118 14.79 3.58 -8.51
C GLN A 118 13.96 2.40 -7.99
N ALA A 119 13.37 2.53 -6.80
CA ALA A 119 12.56 1.47 -6.21
C ALA A 119 11.31 1.16 -7.06
N ALA A 120 10.72 2.18 -7.69
CA ALA A 120 9.59 1.99 -8.60
C ALA A 120 9.99 1.27 -9.90
N ARG A 121 11.20 1.52 -10.42
CA ARG A 121 11.76 0.80 -11.57
C ARG A 121 12.03 -0.65 -11.23
N GLU A 122 12.69 -0.92 -10.10
CA GLU A 122 12.95 -2.28 -9.62
C GLU A 122 11.62 -3.06 -9.45
N PHE A 123 10.60 -2.44 -8.86
CA PHE A 123 9.27 -3.06 -8.76
C PHE A 123 8.62 -3.35 -10.13
N HIS A 124 8.80 -2.46 -11.10
CA HIS A 124 8.27 -2.67 -12.45
C HIS A 124 9.01 -3.78 -13.20
N GLU A 125 10.34 -3.83 -13.08
CA GLU A 125 11.19 -4.87 -13.68
C GLU A 125 10.88 -6.26 -13.12
N ASP A 126 10.48 -6.35 -11.85
CA ASP A 126 10.01 -7.59 -11.19
C ASP A 126 8.57 -8.03 -11.60
N GLY A 127 7.96 -7.37 -12.59
CA GLY A 127 6.65 -7.71 -13.13
C GLY A 127 5.46 -6.98 -12.47
N GLY A 128 5.74 -6.03 -11.58
CA GLY A 128 4.76 -5.14 -11.00
C GLY A 128 4.22 -4.09 -11.98
N ASN A 129 2.96 -3.69 -11.82
CA ASN A 129 2.39 -2.54 -12.54
C ASN A 129 2.24 -1.35 -11.57
N ASN A 130 2.75 -0.18 -11.96
CA ASN A 130 2.54 1.09 -11.23
C ASN A 130 1.43 1.90 -11.91
N HIS A 131 0.43 2.33 -11.13
CA HIS A 131 -0.62 3.27 -11.54
C HIS A 131 -0.77 4.36 -10.49
#